data_AF-A0A7V0SC01-F1
#
_entry.id   AF-A0A7V0SC01-F1
#
_cell.length_a   1.000
_cell.length_b   1.000
_cell.length_c   1.000
_cell.angle_alpha   90.00
_cell.angle_beta   90.00
_cell.angle_gamma   90.00
#
_symmetry.space_group_name_H-M   'P 1'
#
loop_
_entity.id
_entity.type
_entity.pdbx_description
1 polymer ?
#
loop_
_entity_poly.entity_id
_entity_poly.type
_entity_poly.pdbx_seq_one_letter_code
_entity_poly.pdbx_strand_id
1 'polypeptide(L)'
;MIKKRTILFIGMIVMSIVMVTPAAVPAGDMGDDDILGREVRGDPGAEQFRNTDLPTALYSMLVEDYGFLKERRFKGSLTALRITAVPKALRLPGSRGYRLLAASTLRKGYRVYVIIPTVDVKYFSGKIRKRERVYITYTPYGVYGGAPVLKLDGKIGVEEKVEKGVISGAMARYYPAKEGDEWKVIIGNNLRVLNYKIDEIKGSTARGSVRETTPGGTEPDKVNTLLIIYDNTSITVIEGGTDSMGQQFKSSDLVLKAPLKIGTRWDARKEDQVKKREIVAVNTSVEIDGRQFGDVLVVREDSIIKVDEQKRYYAATYYFYSGGVGFIGCKITAADTPESIKTHENIDDWFIKRSD
;
A
#
# COMPACT_ATOMS: atom_id res chain seq x y z
N MET A 1 -10.59 -37.28 40.67
CA MET A 1 -10.94 -35.87 40.98
C MET A 1 -10.15 -35.00 40.03
N ILE A 2 -10.66 -34.62 38.85
CA ILE A 2 -11.61 -33.52 38.55
C ILE A 2 -11.12 -32.23 39.24
N LYS A 3 -10.58 -31.21 38.54
CA LYS A 3 -11.10 -30.53 37.35
C LYS A 3 -10.02 -30.21 36.30
N LYS A 4 -10.25 -30.70 35.07
CA LYS A 4 -9.78 -30.07 33.83
C LYS A 4 -10.44 -28.69 33.72
N ARG A 5 -9.67 -27.64 33.46
CA ARG A 5 -10.18 -26.42 32.82
C ARG A 5 -9.60 -26.34 31.42
N THR A 6 -10.35 -26.93 30.50
CA THR A 6 -10.33 -26.62 29.07
C THR A 6 -10.63 -25.13 28.92
N ILE A 7 -9.68 -24.34 28.41
CA ILE A 7 -9.99 -23.03 27.84
C ILE A 7 -9.77 -23.16 26.34
N LEU A 8 -10.90 -23.32 25.66
CA LEU A 8 -11.07 -23.23 24.23
C LEU A 8 -10.88 -21.75 23.85
N PHE A 9 -9.87 -21.41 23.05
CA PHE A 9 -9.82 -20.14 22.33
C PHE A 9 -9.93 -20.45 20.84
N ILE A 10 -11.18 -20.50 20.37
CA ILE A 10 -11.55 -20.39 18.96
C ILE A 10 -12.01 -18.94 18.78
N GLY A 11 -11.34 -18.20 17.89
CA GLY A 11 -11.69 -16.82 17.50
C GLY A 11 -10.43 -15.96 17.40
N MET A 12 -9.93 -15.68 16.18
CA MET A 12 -10.31 -14.51 15.38
C MET A 12 -10.00 -13.17 16.07
N ILE A 13 -9.13 -12.39 15.43
CA ILE A 13 -8.78 -10.99 15.74
C ILE A 13 -7.90 -10.87 16.99
N VAL A 14 -6.58 -11.00 16.81
CA VAL A 14 -5.61 -10.58 17.83
C VAL A 14 -5.32 -9.09 17.62
N MET A 15 -6.15 -8.25 18.22
CA MET A 15 -5.77 -6.92 18.72
C MET A 15 -5.27 -7.16 20.15
N SER A 16 -4.02 -6.80 20.45
CA SER A 16 -3.57 -6.64 21.84
C SER A 16 -3.66 -5.17 22.19
N ILE A 17 -4.15 -4.86 23.40
CA ILE A 17 -4.08 -3.57 24.11
C ILE A 17 -3.38 -3.81 25.44
N VAL A 18 -2.36 -3.00 25.75
CA VAL A 18 -1.86 -2.77 27.11
C VAL A 18 -1.51 -1.28 27.32
N MET A 19 -2.06 -0.73 28.40
CA MET A 19 -2.17 0.68 28.82
C MET A 19 -0.85 1.33 29.30
N VAL A 20 -0.83 2.68 29.42
CA VAL A 20 -0.63 3.47 30.67
C VAL A 20 -0.45 4.99 30.35
N THR A 21 -1.24 5.84 31.01
CA THR A 21 -1.16 7.33 31.13
C THR A 21 -0.28 7.76 32.33
N PRO A 22 -0.01 9.07 32.59
CA PRO A 22 0.51 10.15 31.74
C PRO A 22 1.78 10.80 32.39
N ALA A 23 2.52 11.63 31.65
CA ALA A 23 3.39 12.64 32.26
C ALA A 23 3.39 13.94 31.44
N ALA A 24 3.29 15.04 32.17
CA ALA A 24 3.06 16.40 31.68
C ALA A 24 4.29 17.05 31.04
N VAL A 25 3.98 18.09 30.26
CA VAL A 25 4.81 19.04 29.49
C VAL A 25 5.97 19.64 30.32
N PRO A 26 7.06 20.13 29.67
CA PRO A 26 7.07 21.56 29.38
C PRO A 26 7.58 21.91 27.97
N ALA A 27 7.05 23.02 27.48
CA ALA A 27 7.46 23.71 26.26
C ALA A 27 8.94 24.10 26.33
N GLY A 28 9.68 23.74 25.27
CA GLY A 28 11.02 24.24 25.00
C GLY A 28 11.03 24.78 23.58
N ASP A 29 10.98 26.10 23.49
CA ASP A 29 11.20 26.89 22.29
C ASP A 29 12.60 26.61 21.72
N MET A 30 12.68 25.98 20.54
CA MET A 30 13.89 25.91 19.72
C MET A 30 13.51 25.88 18.24
N GLY A 31 13.66 27.05 17.60
CA GLY A 31 14.37 27.21 16.33
C GLY A 31 13.73 26.65 15.06
N ASP A 32 13.28 27.56 14.19
CA ASP A 32 13.01 27.33 12.76
C ASP A 32 14.23 26.69 12.02
N ASP A 33 14.25 25.36 11.85
CA ASP A 33 15.31 24.65 11.12
C ASP A 33 14.89 24.09 9.74
N ASP A 34 15.33 24.81 8.70
CA ASP A 34 15.66 24.46 7.30
C ASP A 34 15.08 23.20 6.61
N ILE A 35 13.87 23.35 6.07
CA ILE A 35 13.18 22.40 5.18
C ILE A 35 13.81 22.37 3.77
N LEU A 36 13.90 21.19 3.13
CA LEU A 36 14.09 21.06 1.67
C LEU A 36 12.88 21.65 0.90
N GLY A 37 12.78 22.97 0.86
CA GLY A 37 11.85 23.73 0.04
C GLY A 37 10.57 24.15 0.75
N ARG A 38 10.55 25.41 1.21
CA ARG A 38 9.31 26.20 1.19
C ARG A 38 9.19 26.80 -0.22
N GLU A 39 8.20 26.34 -0.97
CA GLU A 39 8.05 26.64 -2.40
C GLU A 39 7.65 28.10 -2.66
N VAL A 40 8.32 28.74 -3.60
CA VAL A 40 7.95 30.07 -4.12
C VAL A 40 6.73 29.91 -5.02
N ARG A 41 5.66 30.66 -4.75
CA ARG A 41 4.42 30.71 -5.57
C ARG A 41 4.78 31.05 -7.03
N GLY A 42 4.22 30.29 -7.98
CA GLY A 42 4.25 30.63 -9.42
C GLY A 42 4.87 29.61 -10.38
N ASP A 43 5.32 28.43 -9.93
CA ASP A 43 5.79 27.34 -10.80
C ASP A 43 4.69 26.26 -10.92
N PRO A 44 4.14 25.97 -12.13
CA PRO A 44 3.12 24.95 -12.33
C PRO A 44 3.54 23.56 -11.84
N GLY A 45 4.85 23.26 -11.87
CA GLY A 45 5.41 22.02 -11.33
C GLY A 45 5.44 21.97 -9.80
N ALA A 46 5.48 23.13 -9.12
CA ALA A 46 5.47 23.21 -7.66
C ALA A 46 4.08 22.91 -7.08
N GLU A 47 3.00 23.39 -7.71
CA GLU A 47 1.64 23.16 -7.19
C GLU A 47 1.22 21.69 -7.25
N GLN A 48 1.65 20.94 -8.25
CA GLN A 48 1.37 19.51 -8.34
C GLN A 48 2.27 18.68 -7.42
N PHE A 49 3.49 19.15 -7.14
CA PHE A 49 4.41 18.55 -6.18
C PHE A 49 3.99 18.77 -4.72
N ARG A 50 3.33 19.90 -4.42
CA ARG A 50 2.63 20.14 -3.14
C ARG A 50 1.63 19.03 -2.83
N ASN A 51 0.88 18.58 -3.82
CA ASN A 51 -0.22 17.61 -3.71
C ASN A 51 0.23 16.13 -3.68
N THR A 52 1.41 15.86 -3.11
CA THR A 52 1.88 14.49 -2.83
C THR A 52 2.07 14.32 -1.33
N ASP A 53 1.52 13.28 -0.71
CA ASP A 53 1.60 13.07 0.75
C ASP A 53 2.97 12.54 1.23
N LEU A 54 3.97 12.58 0.36
CA LEU A 54 5.32 12.17 0.73
C LEU A 54 5.97 13.24 1.60
N PRO A 55 6.63 12.85 2.71
CA PRO A 55 7.32 13.79 3.57
C PRO A 55 8.54 14.37 2.83
N THR A 56 8.95 15.54 3.28
CA THR A 56 10.20 16.19 2.86
C THR A 56 11.24 15.98 3.96
N ALA A 57 12.36 15.36 3.65
CA ALA A 57 13.46 15.23 4.61
C ALA A 57 14.23 16.55 4.76
N LEU A 58 14.76 16.83 5.95
CA LEU A 58 15.74 17.91 6.13
C LEU A 58 17.10 17.49 5.57
N TYR A 59 17.90 18.45 5.11
CA TYR A 59 19.24 18.15 4.59
C TYR A 59 20.13 17.52 5.67
N SER A 60 20.08 18.02 6.90
CA SER A 60 20.79 17.47 8.06
C SER A 60 20.41 16.01 8.31
N MET A 61 19.12 15.69 8.34
CA MET A 61 18.62 14.32 8.49
C MET A 61 19.14 13.37 7.39
N LEU A 62 19.32 13.86 6.16
CA LEU A 62 19.86 13.07 5.05
C LEU A 62 21.39 12.85 5.14
N VAL A 63 22.09 13.63 5.96
CA VAL A 63 23.54 13.51 6.19
C VAL A 63 23.82 12.73 7.47
N GLU A 64 23.09 13.02 8.54
CA GLU A 64 23.33 12.53 9.90
C GLU A 64 22.56 11.23 10.18
N ASP A 65 21.30 11.16 9.74
CA ASP A 65 20.36 10.08 10.09
C ASP A 65 19.99 9.17 8.92
N TYR A 66 20.74 9.22 7.81
CA TYR A 66 20.36 8.50 6.58
C TYR A 66 20.19 6.98 6.77
N GLY A 67 20.85 6.39 7.77
CA GLY A 67 20.71 4.97 8.12
C GLY A 67 19.30 4.62 8.58
N PHE A 68 18.66 5.50 9.35
CA PHE A 68 17.28 5.34 9.82
C PHE A 68 16.23 5.65 8.73
N LEU A 69 16.60 6.49 7.77
CA LEU A 69 15.74 6.87 6.66
C LEU A 69 15.87 5.96 5.43
N LYS A 70 16.84 5.03 5.45
CA LYS A 70 17.05 4.03 4.40
C LYS A 70 15.74 3.26 4.21
N GLU A 71 15.27 3.14 2.97
CA GLU A 71 13.98 2.52 2.58
C GLU A 71 12.71 3.38 2.76
N ARG A 72 12.80 4.57 3.35
CA ARG A 72 11.69 5.54 3.36
C ARG A 72 11.70 6.39 2.11
N ARG A 73 10.51 6.75 1.62
CA ARG A 73 10.32 7.58 0.42
C ARG A 73 10.05 9.03 0.83
N PHE A 74 10.75 9.94 0.17
CA PHE A 74 10.62 11.38 0.37
C PHE A 74 10.42 12.09 -0.95
N LYS A 75 9.90 13.30 -0.87
CA LYS A 75 9.87 14.24 -1.98
C LYS A 75 10.86 15.37 -1.73
N GLY A 76 11.50 15.87 -2.78
CA GLY A 76 12.21 17.14 -2.76
C GLY A 76 12.34 17.80 -4.12
N SER A 77 12.62 19.09 -4.12
CA SER A 77 12.93 19.88 -5.30
C SER A 77 14.41 20.27 -5.32
N LEU A 78 15.07 20.11 -6.46
CA LEU A 78 16.49 20.40 -6.63
C LEU A 78 16.75 21.20 -7.91
N THR A 79 17.91 21.81 -8.01
CA THR A 79 18.44 22.35 -9.28
C THR A 79 19.42 21.35 -9.86
N ALA A 80 19.13 20.82 -11.04
CA ALA A 80 20.00 19.88 -11.72
C ALA A 80 21.25 20.60 -12.28
N LEU A 81 22.46 20.09 -11.98
CA LEU A 81 23.71 20.75 -12.37
C LEU A 81 24.46 19.97 -13.47
N ARG A 82 24.75 18.69 -13.26
CA ARG A 82 25.49 17.85 -14.22
C ARG A 82 25.24 16.37 -14.00
N ILE A 83 25.40 15.57 -15.06
CA ILE A 83 25.27 14.10 -15.00
C ILE A 83 26.64 13.46 -15.25
N THR A 84 27.12 12.66 -14.30
CA THR A 84 28.40 11.94 -14.37
C THR A 84 28.18 10.43 -14.31
N ALA A 85 29.27 9.66 -14.44
CA ALA A 85 29.25 8.24 -14.10
C ALA A 85 29.10 8.06 -12.58
N VAL A 86 28.53 6.93 -12.15
CA VAL A 86 28.44 6.59 -10.73
C VAL A 86 29.82 6.17 -10.21
N PRO A 87 30.38 6.85 -9.19
CA PRO A 87 31.66 6.47 -8.58
C PRO A 87 31.65 5.03 -8.10
N LYS A 88 32.81 4.35 -8.11
CA LYS A 88 32.91 2.94 -7.67
C LYS A 88 32.30 2.70 -6.29
N ALA A 89 32.50 3.63 -5.35
CA ALA A 89 31.96 3.58 -3.99
C ALA A 89 30.42 3.61 -3.91
N LEU A 90 29.72 4.05 -4.96
CA LEU A 90 28.26 4.17 -5.01
C LEU A 90 27.62 3.17 -5.99
N ARG A 91 28.39 2.22 -6.52
CA ARG A 91 27.87 1.23 -7.48
C ARG A 91 26.99 0.21 -6.76
N LEU A 92 25.72 0.18 -7.13
CA LEU A 92 24.77 -0.87 -6.78
C LEU A 92 25.16 -2.22 -7.41
N PRO A 93 24.83 -3.38 -6.80
CA PRO A 93 24.85 -4.65 -7.51
C PRO A 93 24.00 -4.55 -8.78
N GLY A 94 24.60 -4.76 -9.96
CA GLY A 94 23.93 -4.56 -11.26
C GLY A 94 23.99 -3.14 -11.86
N SER A 95 24.90 -2.27 -11.40
CA SER A 95 24.99 -0.82 -11.71
C SER A 95 25.22 -0.40 -13.18
N ARG A 96 25.09 -1.25 -14.19
CA ARG A 96 25.26 -0.82 -15.61
C ARG A 96 24.12 0.12 -16.08
N GLY A 97 22.99 0.15 -15.36
CA GLY A 97 21.79 0.90 -15.74
C GLY A 97 21.61 2.28 -15.08
N TYR A 98 22.62 2.85 -14.40
CA TYR A 98 22.46 4.09 -13.62
C TYR A 98 23.52 5.16 -13.90
N ARG A 99 23.15 6.42 -13.64
CA ARG A 99 23.98 7.62 -13.72
C ARG A 99 23.85 8.44 -12.44
N LEU A 100 24.85 9.29 -12.17
CA LEU A 100 24.82 10.19 -11.02
C LEU A 100 24.49 11.60 -11.49
N LEU A 101 23.38 12.14 -11.03
CA LEU A 101 23.04 13.56 -11.16
C LEU A 101 23.62 14.31 -9.96
N ALA A 102 24.52 15.25 -10.21
CA ALA A 102 24.87 16.27 -9.23
C ALA A 102 23.81 17.38 -9.31
N ALA A 103 23.26 17.73 -8.15
CA ALA A 103 22.24 18.75 -8.01
C ALA A 103 22.56 19.65 -6.81
N SER A 104 21.84 20.76 -6.70
CA SER A 104 21.90 21.62 -5.52
C SER A 104 20.52 21.90 -4.94
N THR A 105 20.48 22.16 -3.63
CA THR A 105 19.29 22.68 -2.96
C THR A 105 19.00 24.12 -3.39
N LEU A 106 17.72 24.52 -3.35
CA LEU A 106 17.28 25.79 -3.90
C LEU A 106 17.74 27.04 -3.10
N ARG A 107 17.78 26.96 -1.76
CA ARG A 107 18.07 28.12 -0.89
C ARG A 107 19.56 28.32 -0.62
N LYS A 108 20.25 27.27 -0.18
CA LYS A 108 21.65 27.36 0.28
C LYS A 108 22.66 26.78 -0.71
N GLY A 109 22.20 26.24 -1.86
CA GLY A 109 23.08 25.69 -2.88
C GLY A 109 23.82 24.41 -2.45
N TYR A 110 23.42 23.79 -1.34
CA TYR A 110 24.05 22.58 -0.83
C TYR A 110 24.01 21.47 -1.86
N ARG A 111 25.12 20.74 -1.98
CA ARG A 111 25.28 19.70 -2.97
C ARG A 111 24.49 18.46 -2.58
N VAL A 112 23.79 17.89 -3.54
CA VAL A 112 23.07 16.62 -3.41
C VAL A 112 23.44 15.76 -4.61
N TYR A 113 23.62 14.46 -4.40
CA TYR A 113 23.80 13.50 -5.47
C TYR A 113 22.56 12.62 -5.62
N VAL A 114 22.10 12.40 -6.84
CA VAL A 114 20.93 11.55 -7.13
C VAL A 114 21.33 10.46 -8.11
N ILE A 115 21.16 9.21 -7.71
CA ILE A 115 21.33 8.03 -8.58
C ILE A 115 20.06 7.91 -9.42
N ILE A 116 20.21 8.12 -10.73
CA ILE A 116 19.11 8.11 -11.70
C ILE A 116 19.29 6.95 -12.70
N PRO A 117 18.21 6.29 -13.16
CA PRO A 117 18.27 5.34 -14.26
C PRO A 117 18.82 5.99 -15.55
N THR A 118 19.54 5.22 -16.38
CA THR A 118 20.07 5.71 -17.67
C THR A 118 18.94 6.19 -18.60
N VAL A 119 17.76 5.59 -18.52
CA VAL A 119 16.57 5.98 -19.32
C VAL A 119 16.14 7.42 -19.05
N ASP A 120 16.45 7.96 -17.87
CA ASP A 120 16.03 9.28 -17.42
C ASP A 120 17.05 10.40 -17.73
N VAL A 121 18.22 10.04 -18.26
CA VAL A 121 19.31 10.99 -18.55
C VAL A 121 18.87 12.09 -19.52
N LYS A 122 18.04 11.75 -20.52
CA LYS A 122 17.56 12.71 -21.51
C LYS A 122 16.71 13.80 -20.86
N TYR A 123 15.84 13.43 -19.92
CA TYR A 123 15.00 14.39 -19.18
C TYR A 123 15.87 15.37 -18.38
N PHE A 124 16.76 14.86 -17.53
CA PHE A 124 17.59 15.71 -16.68
C PHE A 124 18.59 16.55 -17.48
N SER A 125 19.09 16.04 -18.61
CA SER A 125 19.94 16.83 -19.51
C SER A 125 19.20 18.05 -20.08
N GLY A 126 17.91 17.91 -20.40
CA GLY A 126 17.05 19.02 -20.79
C GLY A 126 16.90 20.06 -19.68
N LYS A 127 16.67 19.61 -18.44
CA LYS A 127 16.54 20.48 -17.26
C LYS A 127 17.83 21.21 -16.90
N ILE A 128 18.98 20.55 -17.02
CA ILE A 128 20.30 21.17 -16.85
C ILE A 128 20.51 22.31 -17.85
N ARG A 129 20.21 22.07 -19.14
CA ARG A 129 20.37 23.10 -20.20
C ARG A 129 19.50 24.33 -19.95
N LYS A 130 18.28 24.12 -19.46
CA LYS A 130 17.32 25.19 -19.16
C LYS A 130 17.49 25.78 -17.75
N ARG A 131 18.43 25.27 -16.94
CA ARG A 131 18.61 25.61 -15.52
C ARG A 131 17.31 25.53 -14.71
N GLU A 132 16.46 24.59 -15.08
CA GLU A 132 15.14 24.42 -14.48
C GLU A 132 15.21 23.59 -13.19
N ARG A 133 14.25 23.89 -12.31
CA ARG A 133 14.02 23.08 -11.11
C ARG A 133 13.53 21.70 -11.51
N VAL A 134 13.93 20.70 -10.73
CA VAL A 134 13.48 19.33 -10.86
C VAL A 134 12.82 18.88 -9.57
N TYR A 135 11.62 18.35 -9.72
CA TYR A 135 10.83 17.77 -8.65
C TYR A 135 11.03 16.26 -8.69
N ILE A 136 11.50 15.69 -7.59
CA ILE A 136 11.87 14.27 -7.51
C ILE A 136 11.24 13.59 -6.31
N THR A 137 10.89 12.32 -6.49
CA THR A 137 10.65 11.38 -5.40
C THR A 137 11.88 10.49 -5.27
N TYR A 138 12.32 10.24 -4.04
CA TYR A 138 13.56 9.54 -3.80
C TYR A 138 13.56 8.73 -2.50
N THR A 139 14.47 7.76 -2.44
CA THR A 139 14.88 7.06 -1.23
C THR A 139 16.31 7.47 -0.83
N PRO A 140 16.61 7.74 0.44
CA PRO A 140 17.97 8.00 0.89
C PRO A 140 18.83 6.76 0.69
N TYR A 141 20.02 6.95 0.11
CA TYR A 141 20.93 5.85 -0.22
C TYR A 141 22.20 5.86 0.63
N GLY A 142 22.75 7.05 0.92
CA GLY A 142 23.97 7.19 1.70
C GLY A 142 24.52 8.60 1.71
N VAL A 143 25.79 8.75 2.10
CA VAL A 143 26.53 10.02 2.06
C VAL A 143 27.81 9.80 1.26
N TYR A 144 28.14 10.75 0.38
CA TYR A 144 29.35 10.71 -0.45
C TYR A 144 30.01 12.09 -0.53
N GLY A 145 31.25 12.18 -0.07
CA GLY A 145 32.01 13.44 -0.06
C GLY A 145 31.33 14.54 0.76
N GLY A 146 30.71 14.18 1.90
CA GLY A 146 29.99 15.10 2.79
C GLY A 146 28.62 15.55 2.29
N ALA A 147 28.12 14.99 1.18
CA ALA A 147 26.81 15.32 0.61
C ALA A 147 25.90 14.09 0.60
N PRO A 148 24.58 14.26 0.80
CA PRO A 148 23.64 13.16 0.75
C PRO A 148 23.53 12.60 -0.67
N VAL A 149 23.38 11.28 -0.73
CA VAL A 149 23.15 10.48 -1.94
C VAL A 149 21.74 9.93 -1.87
N LEU A 150 20.95 10.25 -2.89
CA LEU A 150 19.55 9.86 -3.03
C LEU A 150 19.44 8.87 -4.19
N LYS A 151 18.50 7.96 -4.13
CA LYS A 151 18.11 7.10 -5.26
C LYS A 151 16.75 7.54 -5.77
N LEU A 152 16.66 7.78 -7.08
CA LEU A 152 15.40 8.19 -7.69
C LEU A 152 14.39 7.02 -7.65
N ASP A 153 13.19 7.32 -7.17
CA ASP A 153 12.08 6.38 -7.08
C ASP A 153 10.99 6.74 -8.11
N GLY A 154 10.91 5.99 -9.21
CA GLY A 154 9.86 6.19 -10.22
C GLY A 154 10.04 7.42 -11.12
N LYS A 155 9.14 7.56 -12.11
CA LYS A 155 9.25 8.51 -13.24
C LYS A 155 9.25 9.97 -12.78
N ILE A 156 10.03 10.78 -13.48
CA ILE A 156 10.28 12.20 -13.17
C ILE A 156 9.22 13.07 -13.82
N GLY A 157 8.57 13.93 -13.03
CA GLY A 157 7.81 15.13 -13.43
C GLY A 157 7.34 15.22 -14.88
N VAL A 158 6.49 14.28 -15.31
CA VAL A 158 5.73 14.41 -16.56
C VAL A 158 4.35 14.93 -16.21
N GLU A 159 3.96 15.99 -16.90
CA GLU A 159 2.59 16.44 -17.11
C GLU A 159 1.60 15.28 -17.07
N GLU A 160 0.84 15.15 -15.98
CA GLU A 160 -0.49 14.57 -16.10
C GLU A 160 -1.35 15.68 -16.72
N LYS A 161 -1.64 15.55 -18.02
CA LYS A 161 -2.96 15.97 -18.49
C LYS A 161 -3.94 15.36 -17.50
N VAL A 162 -4.66 16.20 -16.76
CA VAL A 162 -5.77 15.77 -15.92
C VAL A 162 -6.87 15.30 -16.88
N GLU A 163 -6.69 14.11 -17.42
CA GLU A 163 -7.81 13.26 -17.77
C GLU A 163 -8.40 12.84 -16.42
N LYS A 164 -9.66 13.20 -16.19
CA LYS A 164 -10.45 12.65 -15.07
C LYS A 164 -10.15 11.14 -14.99
N GLY A 165 -9.54 10.72 -13.89
CA GLY A 165 -8.86 9.44 -13.78
C GLY A 165 -9.82 8.28 -13.99
N VAL A 166 -9.81 7.70 -15.18
CA VAL A 166 -10.37 6.36 -15.39
C VAL A 166 -9.23 5.39 -15.11
N ILE A 167 -9.36 4.59 -14.06
CA ILE A 167 -8.47 3.46 -13.85
C ILE A 167 -8.65 2.52 -15.05
N SER A 168 -7.61 2.39 -15.86
CA SER A 168 -7.62 1.61 -17.10
C SER A 168 -6.71 0.39 -16.97
N GLY A 169 -7.16 -0.72 -17.54
CA GLY A 169 -6.44 -2.00 -17.52
C GLY A 169 -7.37 -3.18 -17.26
N ALA A 170 -7.05 -4.34 -17.84
CA ALA A 170 -7.89 -5.54 -17.73
C ALA A 170 -8.12 -6.01 -16.29
N MET A 171 -7.21 -5.66 -15.36
CA MET A 171 -7.34 -5.96 -13.94
C MET A 171 -8.26 -5.00 -13.18
N ALA A 172 -8.28 -3.73 -13.57
CA ALA A 172 -9.09 -2.71 -12.91
C ALA A 172 -10.59 -3.03 -12.94
N ARG A 173 -11.05 -3.78 -13.95
CA ARG A 173 -12.43 -4.27 -14.02
C ARG A 173 -12.84 -5.14 -12.83
N TYR A 174 -11.90 -5.83 -12.18
CA TYR A 174 -12.16 -6.69 -11.00
C TYR A 174 -11.93 -5.98 -9.67
N TYR A 175 -11.67 -4.67 -9.68
CA TYR A 175 -11.65 -3.83 -8.50
C TYR A 175 -11.87 -2.36 -8.91
N PRO A 176 -12.99 -2.04 -9.58
CA PRO A 176 -13.22 -0.70 -10.09
C PRO A 176 -13.37 0.26 -8.92
N ALA A 177 -12.88 1.49 -9.13
CA ALA A 177 -13.13 2.59 -8.22
C ALA A 177 -13.46 3.83 -9.05
N LYS A 178 -14.43 4.61 -8.57
CA LYS A 178 -14.73 5.96 -9.01
C LYS A 178 -14.79 6.86 -7.78
N GLU A 179 -14.46 8.13 -7.97
CA GLU A 179 -14.64 9.13 -6.92
C GLU A 179 -16.11 9.19 -6.50
N GLY A 180 -16.36 9.09 -5.19
CA GLY A 180 -17.71 9.00 -4.63
C GLY A 180 -18.30 7.59 -4.58
N ASP A 181 -17.59 6.56 -5.06
CA ASP A 181 -18.06 5.18 -4.89
C ASP A 181 -18.12 4.84 -3.41
N GLU A 182 -19.26 4.29 -3.00
CA GLU A 182 -19.50 3.78 -1.65
C GLU A 182 -20.01 2.35 -1.75
N TRP A 183 -19.54 1.48 -0.87
CA TRP A 183 -20.07 0.12 -0.77
C TRP A 183 -19.91 -0.42 0.63
N LYS A 184 -20.72 -1.44 0.94
CA LYS A 184 -20.74 -2.05 2.26
C LYS A 184 -20.41 -3.53 2.18
N VAL A 185 -19.63 -3.99 3.14
CA VAL A 185 -19.25 -5.38 3.32
C VAL A 185 -19.71 -5.85 4.69
N ILE A 186 -20.45 -6.95 4.71
CA ILE A 186 -20.96 -7.61 5.90
C ILE A 186 -20.09 -8.82 6.19
N ILE A 187 -19.63 -8.94 7.44
CA ILE A 187 -18.78 -10.04 7.91
C ILE A 187 -19.54 -10.86 8.95
N GLY A 188 -19.58 -12.17 8.76
CA GLY A 188 -20.07 -13.16 9.72
C GLY A 188 -21.48 -12.87 10.22
N ASN A 189 -22.50 -12.93 9.36
CA ASN A 189 -23.91 -12.70 9.75
C ASN A 189 -24.14 -11.40 10.58
N ASN A 190 -23.62 -10.27 10.09
CA ASN A 190 -23.70 -8.95 10.74
C ASN A 190 -22.90 -8.78 12.04
N LEU A 191 -21.90 -9.62 12.30
CA LEU A 191 -20.97 -9.38 13.41
C LEU A 191 -20.19 -8.07 13.22
N ARG A 192 -19.81 -7.74 11.97
CA ARG A 192 -19.13 -6.50 11.61
C ARG A 192 -19.59 -5.99 10.26
N VAL A 193 -19.63 -4.68 10.12
CA VAL A 193 -19.97 -4.00 8.88
C VAL A 193 -18.88 -3.00 8.54
N LEU A 194 -18.29 -3.16 7.35
CA LEU A 194 -17.29 -2.25 6.79
C LEU A 194 -17.95 -1.41 5.70
N ASN A 195 -17.96 -0.09 5.88
CA ASN A 195 -18.43 0.86 4.87
C ASN A 195 -17.21 1.50 4.22
N TYR A 196 -17.04 1.24 2.94
CA TYR A 196 -15.97 1.78 2.13
C TYR A 196 -16.46 3.01 1.39
N LYS A 197 -15.58 3.98 1.23
CA LYS A 197 -15.80 5.17 0.41
C LYS A 197 -14.53 5.51 -0.34
N ILE A 198 -14.65 5.87 -1.61
CA ILE A 198 -13.56 6.45 -2.42
C ILE A 198 -13.74 7.96 -2.46
N ASP A 199 -12.76 8.66 -1.90
CA ASP A 199 -12.77 10.12 -1.79
C ASP A 199 -12.01 10.80 -2.93
N GLU A 200 -10.99 10.13 -3.50
CA GLU A 200 -10.16 10.70 -4.55
C GLU A 200 -9.61 9.61 -5.47
N ILE A 201 -9.55 9.88 -6.77
CA ILE A 201 -8.78 9.07 -7.73
C ILE A 201 -7.73 9.93 -8.41
N LYS A 202 -6.48 9.48 -8.36
CA LYS A 202 -5.34 10.14 -8.98
C LYS A 202 -4.46 9.13 -9.69
N GLY A 203 -4.38 9.26 -11.02
CA GLY A 203 -3.63 8.35 -11.88
C GLY A 203 -4.04 6.90 -11.65
N SER A 204 -3.10 6.08 -11.22
CA SER A 204 -3.31 4.65 -10.93
C SER A 204 -3.58 4.35 -9.45
N THR A 205 -4.09 5.32 -8.70
CA THR A 205 -4.41 5.15 -7.28
C THR A 205 -5.81 5.67 -6.95
N ALA A 206 -6.51 4.96 -6.08
CA ALA A 206 -7.77 5.41 -5.47
C ALA A 206 -7.60 5.48 -3.97
N ARG A 207 -8.04 6.58 -3.37
CA ARG A 207 -7.92 6.86 -1.93
C ARG A 207 -9.29 6.98 -1.33
N GLY A 208 -9.40 6.60 -0.08
CA GLY A 208 -10.69 6.52 0.57
C GLY A 208 -10.59 6.26 2.05
N SER A 209 -11.72 5.83 2.60
CA SER A 209 -11.84 5.44 3.99
C SER A 209 -12.62 4.15 4.13
N VAL A 210 -12.35 3.43 5.22
CA VAL A 210 -13.13 2.28 5.67
C VAL A 210 -13.63 2.58 7.06
N ARG A 211 -14.94 2.64 7.23
CA ARG A 211 -15.60 2.75 8.52
C ARG A 211 -16.07 1.38 8.97
N GLU A 212 -15.48 0.88 10.04
CA GLU A 212 -15.88 -0.35 10.71
C GLU A 212 -16.88 -0.06 11.82
N THR A 213 -17.99 -0.82 11.80
CA THR A 213 -19.07 -0.73 12.79
C THR A 213 -19.43 -2.13 13.29
N THR A 214 -19.81 -2.22 14.57
CA THR A 214 -20.27 -3.47 15.21
C THR A 214 -21.75 -3.29 15.56
N PRO A 215 -22.69 -3.84 14.77
CA PRO A 215 -24.12 -3.68 15.02
C PRO A 215 -24.52 -4.12 16.43
N GLY A 216 -25.21 -3.24 17.18
CA GLY A 216 -25.61 -3.49 18.56
C GLY A 216 -24.49 -3.39 19.60
N GLY A 217 -23.27 -3.06 19.19
CA GLY A 217 -22.15 -2.78 20.09
C GLY A 217 -22.15 -1.35 20.65
N THR A 218 -21.45 -1.15 21.76
CA THR A 218 -21.23 0.17 22.37
C THR A 218 -19.89 0.81 21.96
N GLU A 219 -19.09 0.10 21.17
CA GLU A 219 -17.80 0.61 20.70
C GLU A 219 -17.99 1.70 19.65
N PRO A 220 -17.18 2.78 19.66
CA PRO A 220 -17.23 3.80 18.63
C PRO A 220 -16.77 3.24 17.28
N ASP A 221 -17.36 3.77 16.21
CA ASP A 221 -16.94 3.50 14.84
C ASP A 221 -15.44 3.72 14.67
N LYS A 222 -14.74 2.76 14.06
CA LYS A 222 -13.34 2.90 13.69
C LYS A 222 -13.25 3.37 12.25
N VAL A 223 -12.52 4.45 12.00
CA VAL A 223 -12.30 4.97 10.65
C VAL A 223 -10.83 4.80 10.28
N ASN A 224 -10.60 3.99 9.26
CA ASN A 224 -9.27 3.73 8.70
C ASN A 224 -9.15 4.39 7.32
N THR A 225 -7.92 4.72 6.96
CA THR A 225 -7.57 5.15 5.60
C THR A 225 -7.47 3.95 4.66
N LEU A 226 -7.88 4.15 3.41
CA LEU A 226 -7.80 3.20 2.33
C LEU A 226 -6.99 3.78 1.18
N LEU A 227 -6.07 2.99 0.62
CA LEU A 227 -5.37 3.28 -0.62
C LEU A 227 -5.34 2.03 -1.49
N ILE A 228 -5.90 2.14 -2.69
CA ILE A 228 -5.86 1.11 -3.71
C ILE A 228 -4.85 1.56 -4.76
N ILE A 229 -3.89 0.69 -5.05
CA ILE A 229 -2.86 0.91 -6.07
C ILE A 229 -3.12 -0.05 -7.21
N TYR A 230 -3.34 0.53 -8.38
CA TYR A 230 -3.47 -0.17 -9.65
C TYR A 230 -2.12 -0.14 -10.36
N ASP A 231 -1.62 -1.32 -10.67
CA ASP A 231 -0.51 -1.53 -11.58
C ASP A 231 -1.01 -2.39 -12.75
N ASN A 232 -0.28 -2.34 -13.87
CA ASN A 232 -0.57 -3.14 -15.06
C ASN A 232 -0.62 -4.65 -14.76
N THR A 233 0.05 -5.08 -13.67
CA THR A 233 0.17 -6.49 -13.31
C THR A 233 -0.38 -6.84 -11.93
N SER A 234 -0.86 -5.85 -11.16
CA SER A 234 -1.32 -6.09 -9.80
C SER A 234 -2.34 -5.07 -9.30
N ILE A 235 -3.17 -5.48 -8.34
CA ILE A 235 -3.97 -4.58 -7.51
C ILE A 235 -3.53 -4.81 -6.07
N THR A 236 -3.08 -3.74 -5.42
CA THR A 236 -2.68 -3.74 -4.01
C THR A 236 -3.58 -2.83 -3.22
N VAL A 237 -4.10 -3.30 -2.09
CA VAL A 237 -4.90 -2.51 -1.15
C VAL A 237 -4.06 -2.27 0.10
N ILE A 238 -4.04 -1.03 0.55
CA ILE A 238 -3.34 -0.61 1.75
C ILE A 238 -4.37 0.01 2.68
N GLU A 239 -4.47 -0.54 3.88
CA GLU A 239 -5.30 -0.01 4.94
C GLU A 239 -4.39 0.51 6.05
N GLY A 240 -4.64 1.73 6.50
CA GLY A 240 -3.89 2.37 7.57
C GLY A 240 -4.83 2.93 8.60
N GLY A 241 -4.49 2.79 9.87
CA GLY A 241 -5.35 3.28 10.94
C GLY A 241 -4.67 3.25 12.28
N THR A 242 -5.48 3.34 13.31
CA THR A 242 -5.03 3.27 14.69
C THR A 242 -5.67 2.05 15.34
N ASP A 243 -4.84 1.21 15.94
CA ASP A 243 -5.33 0.05 16.66
C ASP A 243 -5.97 0.48 17.99
N SER A 244 -6.49 -0.48 18.75
CA SER A 244 -7.15 -0.21 20.01
C SER A 244 -6.18 0.20 21.12
N MET A 245 -4.87 0.11 20.89
CA MET A 245 -3.82 0.67 21.76
C MET A 245 -3.49 2.12 21.43
N GLY A 246 -4.01 2.67 20.34
CA GLY A 246 -3.53 3.95 19.82
C GLY A 246 -2.30 3.83 18.92
N GLN A 247 -1.81 2.63 18.61
CA GLN A 247 -0.67 2.45 17.72
C GLN A 247 -1.10 2.55 16.26
N GLN A 248 -0.30 3.26 15.46
CA GLN A 248 -0.52 3.30 14.02
C GLN A 248 -0.18 1.95 13.41
N PHE A 249 -1.12 1.40 12.66
CA PHE A 249 -0.88 0.22 11.84
C PHE A 249 -0.99 0.58 10.36
N LYS A 250 -0.26 -0.18 9.55
CA LYS A 250 -0.40 -0.16 8.10
C LYS A 250 -0.34 -1.59 7.59
N SER A 251 -1.42 -2.04 7.01
CA SER A 251 -1.53 -3.35 6.36
C SER A 251 -1.52 -3.16 4.86
N SER A 252 -0.80 -4.02 4.14
CA SER A 252 -0.76 -4.02 2.68
C SER A 252 -1.13 -5.42 2.20
N ASP A 253 -2.06 -5.50 1.25
CA ASP A 253 -2.52 -6.76 0.68
C ASP A 253 -2.44 -6.73 -0.85
N LEU A 254 -1.77 -7.72 -1.43
CA LEU A 254 -1.72 -7.95 -2.87
C LEU A 254 -2.95 -8.78 -3.29
N VAL A 255 -4.01 -8.08 -3.68
CA VAL A 255 -5.36 -8.62 -3.88
C VAL A 255 -5.46 -9.45 -5.15
N LEU A 256 -4.95 -8.92 -6.27
CA LEU A 256 -4.96 -9.59 -7.57
C LEU A 256 -3.60 -9.44 -8.25
N LYS A 257 -3.23 -10.46 -9.05
CA LYS A 257 -2.00 -10.46 -9.84
C LYS A 257 -2.23 -11.03 -11.23
N ALA A 258 -1.61 -10.42 -12.24
CA ALA A 258 -1.58 -10.92 -13.60
C ALA A 258 -0.65 -12.15 -13.72
N PRO A 259 -0.91 -13.04 -14.69
CA PRO A 259 -2.05 -13.02 -15.62
C PRO A 259 -3.38 -13.42 -14.95
N LEU A 260 -4.52 -12.91 -15.42
CA LEU A 260 -5.84 -13.27 -14.90
C LEU A 260 -6.33 -14.60 -15.48
N LYS A 261 -5.65 -15.68 -15.13
CA LYS A 261 -5.96 -17.05 -15.56
C LYS A 261 -5.80 -18.03 -14.42
N ILE A 262 -6.54 -19.14 -14.50
CA ILE A 262 -6.45 -20.26 -13.57
C ILE A 262 -4.99 -20.72 -13.44
N GLY A 263 -4.56 -21.01 -12.22
CA GLY A 263 -3.19 -21.44 -11.88
C GLY A 263 -2.21 -20.30 -11.64
N THR A 264 -2.62 -19.03 -11.75
CA THR A 264 -1.76 -17.90 -11.42
C THR A 264 -1.60 -17.79 -9.91
N ARG A 265 -0.35 -17.84 -9.44
CA ARG A 265 0.00 -17.89 -8.01
C ARG A 265 0.85 -16.72 -7.55
N TRP A 266 0.65 -16.29 -6.31
CA TRP A 266 1.50 -15.31 -5.65
C TRP A 266 1.48 -15.44 -4.15
N ASP A 267 2.52 -14.89 -3.53
CA ASP A 267 2.60 -14.74 -2.09
C ASP A 267 2.01 -13.38 -1.70
N ALA A 268 0.94 -13.41 -0.90
CA ALA A 268 0.41 -12.25 -0.21
C ALA A 268 1.06 -12.19 1.17
N ARG A 269 1.76 -11.09 1.46
CA ARG A 269 2.34 -10.85 2.79
C ARG A 269 1.39 -10.00 3.59
N LYS A 270 0.91 -10.53 4.71
CA LYS A 270 0.19 -9.75 5.71
C LYS A 270 0.98 -9.87 7.02
N GLU A 271 1.61 -8.78 7.43
CA GLU A 271 2.50 -8.74 8.59
C GLU A 271 3.60 -9.83 8.47
N ASP A 272 3.75 -10.69 9.48
CA ASP A 272 4.73 -11.77 9.52
C ASP A 272 4.26 -13.06 8.84
N GLN A 273 3.06 -13.07 8.25
CA GLN A 273 2.49 -14.24 7.59
C GLN A 273 2.59 -14.14 6.07
N VAL A 274 3.23 -15.14 5.47
CA VAL A 274 3.18 -15.36 4.02
C VAL A 274 2.02 -16.28 3.71
N LYS A 275 1.01 -15.75 3.03
CA LYS A 275 -0.15 -16.50 2.55
C LYS A 275 0.00 -16.76 1.06
N LYS A 276 -0.32 -17.98 0.62
CA LYS A 276 -0.26 -18.36 -0.80
C LYS A 276 -1.63 -18.17 -1.42
N ARG A 277 -1.68 -17.43 -2.52
CA ARG A 277 -2.88 -17.19 -3.31
C ARG A 277 -2.78 -17.80 -4.69
N GLU A 278 -3.92 -18.28 -5.20
CA GLU A 278 -4.05 -18.86 -6.53
C GLU A 278 -5.39 -18.47 -7.17
N ILE A 279 -5.39 -18.08 -8.44
CA ILE A 279 -6.65 -18.00 -9.22
C ILE A 279 -7.10 -19.41 -9.52
N VAL A 280 -8.27 -19.79 -9.02
CA VAL A 280 -8.83 -21.15 -9.18
C VAL A 280 -10.03 -21.20 -10.14
N ALA A 281 -10.68 -20.06 -10.40
CA ALA A 281 -11.71 -19.94 -11.43
C ALA A 281 -11.72 -18.53 -12.04
N VAL A 282 -12.15 -18.43 -13.30
CA VAL A 282 -12.34 -17.17 -14.05
C VAL A 282 -13.61 -17.26 -14.88
N ASN A 283 -14.22 -16.12 -15.18
CA ASN A 283 -15.44 -16.02 -15.98
C ASN A 283 -16.60 -16.89 -15.48
N THR A 284 -16.68 -17.15 -14.18
CA THR A 284 -17.81 -17.89 -13.58
C THR A 284 -18.96 -16.94 -13.24
N SER A 285 -20.10 -17.50 -12.83
CA SER A 285 -21.24 -16.75 -12.28
C SER A 285 -21.60 -17.28 -10.91
N VAL A 286 -21.99 -16.40 -9.99
CA VAL A 286 -22.39 -16.77 -8.63
C VAL A 286 -23.59 -15.95 -8.18
N GLU A 287 -24.38 -16.53 -7.28
CA GLU A 287 -25.50 -15.86 -6.63
C GLU A 287 -25.17 -15.55 -5.16
N ILE A 288 -25.49 -14.32 -4.73
CA ILE A 288 -25.41 -13.88 -3.34
C ILE A 288 -26.72 -13.17 -3.02
N ASP A 289 -27.46 -13.66 -2.01
CA ASP A 289 -28.72 -13.09 -1.55
C ASP A 289 -29.73 -12.77 -2.70
N GLY A 290 -29.86 -13.68 -3.67
CA GLY A 290 -30.78 -13.50 -4.82
C GLY A 290 -30.24 -12.62 -5.95
N ARG A 291 -29.05 -12.02 -5.79
CA ARG A 291 -28.37 -11.25 -6.84
C ARG A 291 -27.35 -12.11 -7.57
N GLN A 292 -27.51 -12.19 -8.89
CA GLN A 292 -26.57 -12.86 -9.78
C GLN A 292 -25.41 -11.94 -10.17
N PHE A 293 -24.19 -12.44 -10.05
CA PHE A 293 -22.96 -11.79 -10.48
C PHE A 293 -22.29 -12.63 -11.57
N GLY A 294 -22.07 -12.02 -12.73
CA GLY A 294 -21.32 -12.61 -13.84
C GLY A 294 -19.86 -12.14 -13.89
N ASP A 295 -19.08 -12.72 -14.82
CA ASP A 295 -17.64 -12.44 -14.99
C ASP A 295 -16.90 -12.44 -13.64
N VAL A 296 -16.95 -13.57 -12.95
CA VAL A 296 -16.37 -13.70 -11.60
C VAL A 296 -15.04 -14.42 -11.65
N LEU A 297 -14.06 -13.85 -10.93
CA LEU A 297 -12.75 -14.41 -10.67
C LEU A 297 -12.69 -14.89 -9.22
N VAL A 298 -12.20 -16.11 -9.01
CA VAL A 298 -12.09 -16.72 -7.68
C VAL A 298 -10.63 -16.93 -7.32
N VAL A 299 -10.22 -16.34 -6.20
CA VAL A 299 -8.88 -16.48 -5.62
C VAL A 299 -8.95 -17.36 -4.38
N ARG A 300 -8.21 -18.46 -4.38
CA ARG A 300 -8.00 -19.31 -3.21
C ARG A 300 -6.80 -18.81 -2.42
N GLU A 301 -6.94 -18.71 -1.11
CA GLU A 301 -5.87 -18.47 -0.16
C GLU A 301 -5.83 -19.61 0.85
N ASP A 302 -4.69 -20.31 0.94
CA ASP A 302 -4.51 -21.38 1.93
C ASP A 302 -3.88 -20.83 3.22
N SER A 303 -4.36 -21.33 4.35
CA SER A 303 -3.79 -21.07 5.67
C SER A 303 -3.69 -22.36 6.48
N ILE A 304 -2.65 -22.45 7.31
CA ILE A 304 -2.43 -23.56 8.23
C ILE A 304 -2.53 -23.00 9.63
N ILE A 305 -3.51 -23.48 10.39
CA ILE A 305 -3.75 -23.10 11.77
C ILE A 305 -3.15 -24.18 12.65
N LYS A 306 -2.12 -23.81 13.43
CA LYS A 306 -1.53 -24.70 14.44
C LYS A 306 -2.29 -24.49 15.75
N VAL A 307 -2.92 -25.54 16.27
CA VAL A 307 -3.64 -25.49 17.55
C VAL A 307 -2.76 -25.98 18.70
N ASP A 308 -1.93 -26.98 18.45
CA ASP A 308 -0.86 -27.43 19.34
C ASP A 308 0.29 -28.06 18.51
N GLU A 309 1.31 -28.62 19.15
CA GLU A 309 2.47 -29.22 18.47
C GLU A 309 2.09 -30.40 17.53
N GLN A 310 0.94 -31.04 17.74
CA GLN A 310 0.52 -32.25 17.04
C GLN A 310 -0.70 -32.03 16.13
N LYS A 311 -1.51 -30.99 16.35
CA LYS A 311 -2.74 -30.70 15.62
C LYS A 311 -2.59 -29.49 14.71
N ARG A 312 -2.79 -29.73 13.42
CA ARG A 312 -2.85 -28.71 12.37
C ARG A 312 -4.21 -28.79 11.71
N TYR A 313 -4.83 -27.63 11.55
CA TYR A 313 -6.02 -27.47 10.72
C TYR A 313 -5.62 -26.75 9.44
N TYR A 314 -6.19 -27.21 8.34
CA TYR A 314 -6.05 -26.57 7.05
C TYR A 314 -7.30 -25.73 6.83
N ALA A 315 -7.14 -24.50 6.38
CA ALA A 315 -8.25 -23.65 6.02
C ALA A 315 -7.98 -23.01 4.65
N ALA A 316 -9.02 -22.92 3.85
CA ALA A 316 -9.00 -22.22 2.57
C ALA A 316 -10.05 -21.11 2.60
N THR A 317 -9.64 -19.93 2.14
CA THR A 317 -10.54 -18.80 1.89
C THR A 317 -10.62 -18.57 0.39
N TYR A 318 -11.83 -18.53 -0.15
CA TYR A 318 -12.11 -18.24 -1.55
C TYR A 318 -12.67 -16.83 -1.66
N TYR A 319 -11.90 -15.91 -2.22
CA TYR A 319 -12.31 -14.53 -2.47
C TYR A 319 -12.88 -14.41 -3.89
N PHE A 320 -14.03 -13.76 -4.03
CA PHE A 320 -14.74 -13.61 -5.29
C PHE A 320 -14.72 -12.15 -5.73
N TYR A 321 -14.34 -11.92 -6.99
CA TYR A 321 -14.27 -10.61 -7.62
C TYR A 321 -15.06 -10.60 -8.92
N SER A 322 -16.07 -9.74 -9.05
CA SER A 322 -16.89 -9.63 -10.27
C SER A 322 -16.47 -8.44 -11.12
N GLY A 323 -16.45 -8.63 -12.45
CA GLY A 323 -16.19 -7.57 -13.41
C GLY A 323 -17.19 -6.41 -13.28
N GLY A 324 -16.69 -5.19 -13.12
CA GLY A 324 -17.50 -3.99 -12.96
C GLY A 324 -17.99 -3.72 -11.53
N VAL A 325 -17.78 -4.66 -10.59
CA VAL A 325 -18.17 -4.51 -9.17
C VAL A 325 -16.98 -4.52 -8.24
N GLY A 326 -16.03 -5.44 -8.44
CA GLY A 326 -14.92 -5.65 -7.52
C GLY A 326 -15.16 -6.84 -6.59
N PHE A 327 -14.67 -6.75 -5.35
CA PHE A 327 -14.91 -7.77 -4.32
C PHE A 327 -16.41 -7.90 -4.04
N ILE A 328 -16.94 -9.12 -4.14
CA ILE A 328 -18.37 -9.42 -3.87
C ILE A 328 -18.56 -10.29 -2.61
N GLY A 329 -17.53 -10.99 -2.16
CA GLY A 329 -17.61 -11.81 -0.96
C GLY A 329 -16.51 -12.86 -0.85
N CYS A 330 -16.51 -13.59 0.26
CA CYS A 330 -15.68 -14.77 0.42
C CYS A 330 -16.41 -15.93 1.11
N LYS A 331 -15.93 -17.13 0.78
CA LYS A 331 -16.32 -18.40 1.42
C LYS A 331 -15.12 -18.99 2.13
N ILE A 332 -15.34 -19.62 3.27
CA ILE A 332 -14.28 -20.24 4.07
C ILE A 332 -14.63 -21.70 4.32
N THR A 333 -13.63 -22.56 4.24
CA THR A 333 -13.74 -23.95 4.69
C THR A 333 -12.50 -24.31 5.51
N ALA A 334 -12.66 -25.23 6.46
CA ALA A 334 -11.56 -25.78 7.22
C ALA A 334 -11.71 -27.31 7.33
N ALA A 335 -10.58 -28.01 7.42
CA ALA A 335 -10.54 -29.46 7.55
C ALA A 335 -9.25 -29.93 8.25
N ASP A 336 -9.26 -31.18 8.73
CA ASP A 336 -8.11 -31.80 9.40
C ASP A 336 -6.99 -32.19 8.42
N THR A 337 -7.33 -32.38 7.14
CA THR A 337 -6.35 -32.68 6.08
C THR A 337 -6.49 -31.73 4.88
N PRO A 338 -5.41 -31.48 4.12
CA PRO A 338 -5.47 -30.63 2.93
C PRO A 338 -6.45 -31.14 1.86
N GLU A 339 -6.57 -32.45 1.72
CA GLU A 339 -7.41 -33.11 0.70
C GLU A 339 -8.89 -32.98 1.03
N SER A 340 -9.22 -32.79 2.31
CA SER A 340 -10.59 -32.64 2.80
C SER A 340 -11.12 -31.21 2.67
N ILE A 341 -10.32 -30.29 2.13
CA ILE A 341 -10.73 -28.91 1.84
C ILE A 341 -11.72 -28.90 0.68
N LYS A 342 -12.97 -28.51 0.99
CA LYS A 342 -14.02 -28.36 -0.02
C LYS A 342 -13.64 -27.31 -1.07
N THR A 343 -14.02 -27.54 -2.31
CA THR A 343 -13.94 -26.53 -3.38
C THR A 343 -14.98 -25.43 -3.16
N HIS A 344 -14.75 -24.27 -3.76
CA HIS A 344 -15.62 -23.09 -3.64
C HIS A 344 -17.07 -23.30 -4.10
N GLU A 345 -17.32 -24.26 -4.99
CA GLU A 345 -18.65 -24.65 -5.48
C GLU A 345 -19.44 -25.47 -4.46
N ASN A 346 -18.75 -26.17 -3.55
CA ASN A 346 -19.33 -27.08 -2.55
C ASN A 346 -19.47 -26.42 -1.15
N ILE A 347 -19.40 -25.09 -1.10
CA ILE A 347 -19.58 -24.31 0.13
C ILE A 347 -20.78 -23.42 -0.12
N ASP A 348 -21.87 -23.63 0.62
CA ASP A 348 -23.10 -22.85 0.42
C ASP A 348 -22.98 -21.47 1.07
N ASP A 349 -22.40 -21.44 2.28
CA ASP A 349 -22.38 -20.24 3.11
C ASP A 349 -21.33 -19.19 2.67
N TRP A 350 -21.77 -17.94 2.61
CA TRP A 350 -20.91 -16.77 2.45
C TRP A 350 -20.49 -16.27 3.83
N PHE A 351 -19.19 -16.26 4.11
CA PHE A 351 -18.66 -15.74 5.37
C PHE A 351 -18.59 -14.20 5.35
N ILE A 352 -18.17 -13.64 4.21
CA ILE A 352 -18.17 -12.21 3.93
C ILE A 352 -18.96 -11.98 2.66
N LYS A 353 -19.80 -10.94 2.64
CA LYS A 353 -20.54 -10.56 1.44
C LYS A 353 -20.64 -9.06 1.29
N ARG A 354 -20.61 -8.60 0.05
CA ARG A 354 -20.97 -7.23 -0.30
C ARG A 354 -22.48 -7.08 -0.23
N SER A 355 -22.91 -5.99 0.39
CA SER A 355 -24.31 -5.56 0.48
C SER A 355 -24.33 -4.15 -0.08
N ASP A 356 -24.75 -4.00 -1.33
CA ASP A 356 -24.98 -2.68 -1.91
C ASP A 356 -26.29 -2.07 -1.40
#